data_AF-A0A364GNJ7-F1
#
_entry.id   AF-A0A364GNJ7-F1
#
_cell.length_a   1.000
_cell.length_b   1.000
_cell.length_c   1.000
_cell.angle_alpha   90.00
_cell.angle_beta   90.00
_cell.angle_gamma   90.00
#
_symmetry.space_group_name_H-M   'P 1'
#
loop_
_entity.id
_entity.type
_entity.pdbx_description
1 polymer ?
#
loop_
_entity_poly.entity_id
_entity_poly.type
_entity_poly.pdbx_seq_one_letter_code
_entity_poly.pdbx_strand_id
1 'polypeptide(L)'
;MLSPHEFATLMLVCQAPDQLDMNRAELDALLERQLVMLEHGAPGRRRAYLTKKGRSILHALGADIASRGRRHEAAAARDHPYDAPVALSDDAG
;
A
#
# COMPACT_ATOMS: atom_id res chain seq x y z
N MET A 1 -15.31 11.91 -16.41
CA MET A 1 -15.70 10.93 -15.37
C MET A 1 -14.62 9.86 -15.26
N LEU A 2 -14.56 9.13 -14.14
CA LEU A 2 -13.68 7.97 -14.01
C LEU A 2 -14.38 6.74 -14.60
N SER A 3 -13.69 6.02 -15.48
CA SER A 3 -14.13 4.71 -15.96
C SER A 3 -13.97 3.66 -14.84
N PRO A 4 -14.67 2.52 -14.93
CA PRO A 4 -14.48 1.41 -13.99
C PRO A 4 -13.02 0.94 -13.88
N HIS A 5 -12.28 0.97 -14.99
CA HIS A 5 -10.86 0.58 -15.03
C HIS A 5 -9.94 1.61 -14.35
N GLU A 6 -10.20 2.91 -14.56
CA GLU A 6 -9.48 3.98 -13.87
C GLU A 6 -9.74 3.91 -12.36
N PHE A 7 -10.99 3.63 -11.95
CA PHE A 7 -11.34 3.46 -10.55
C PHE A 7 -10.65 2.25 -9.92
N ALA A 8 -10.63 1.09 -10.61
CA ALA A 8 -9.91 -0.10 -10.15
C ALA A 8 -8.40 0.17 -9.99
N THR A 9 -7.81 0.92 -10.92
CA THR A 9 -6.39 1.33 -10.81
C THR A 9 -6.18 2.24 -9.62
N LEU A 10 -7.05 3.22 -9.38
CA LEU A 10 -6.97 4.11 -8.21
C LEU A 10 -7.07 3.34 -6.87
N MET A 11 -7.93 2.33 -6.82
CA MET A 11 -8.02 1.38 -5.71
C MET A 11 -6.72 0.59 -5.52
N LEU A 12 -6.12 0.13 -6.62
CA LEU A 12 -4.85 -0.62 -6.59
C LEU A 12 -3.70 0.24 -6.07
N VAL A 13 -3.60 1.52 -6.47
CA VAL A 13 -2.61 2.47 -5.93
C VAL A 13 -2.74 2.57 -4.41
N CYS A 14 -3.98 2.57 -3.88
CA CYS A 14 -4.23 2.67 -2.45
C CYS A 14 -3.80 1.41 -1.68
N GLN A 15 -4.11 0.24 -2.25
CA GLN A 15 -4.07 -1.04 -1.54
C GLN A 15 -2.77 -1.82 -1.77
N ALA A 16 -2.20 -1.75 -2.96
CA ALA A 16 -1.04 -2.51 -3.37
C ALA A 16 -0.23 -1.73 -4.44
N PRO A 17 0.37 -0.58 -4.09
CA PRO A 17 1.13 0.24 -5.03
C PRO A 17 2.33 -0.50 -5.64
N ASP A 18 2.82 -1.55 -4.99
CA ASP A 18 3.92 -2.40 -5.48
C ASP A 18 3.50 -3.40 -6.55
N GLN A 19 2.20 -3.73 -6.65
CA GLN A 19 1.67 -4.64 -7.68
C GLN A 19 1.18 -3.90 -8.92
N LEU A 20 1.28 -2.57 -8.92
CA LEU A 20 0.72 -1.73 -9.95
C LEU A 20 1.66 -1.69 -11.16
N ASP A 21 1.12 -2.01 -12.33
CA ASP A 21 1.84 -1.89 -13.59
C ASP A 21 2.00 -0.41 -13.97
N MET A 22 3.24 0.08 -13.90
CA MET A 22 3.61 1.48 -14.16
C MET A 22 3.52 1.88 -15.65
N ASN A 23 3.13 0.95 -16.54
CA ASN A 23 2.99 1.18 -17.98
C ASN A 23 1.53 1.13 -18.46
N ARG A 24 0.57 1.11 -17.54
CA ARG A 24 -0.87 1.13 -17.86
C ARG A 24 -1.36 2.52 -18.25
N ALA A 25 -2.13 2.60 -19.33
CA ALA A 25 -2.76 3.84 -19.79
C ALA A 25 -3.72 4.45 -18.74
N GLU A 26 -4.35 3.64 -17.90
CA GLU A 26 -5.19 4.15 -16.82
C GLU A 26 -4.36 4.94 -15.79
N LEU A 27 -3.11 4.55 -15.54
CA LEU A 27 -2.23 5.26 -14.62
C LEU A 27 -1.89 6.65 -15.17
N ASP A 28 -1.62 6.75 -16.47
CA ASP A 28 -1.38 8.03 -17.15
C ASP A 28 -2.60 8.95 -17.06
N ALA A 29 -3.79 8.41 -17.30
CA ALA A 29 -5.04 9.17 -17.14
C ALA A 29 -5.26 9.65 -15.69
N LEU A 30 -4.89 8.84 -14.68
CA LEU A 30 -4.95 9.24 -13.27
C LEU A 30 -3.91 10.33 -12.93
N LEU A 31 -2.73 10.29 -13.57
CA LEU A 31 -1.67 11.31 -13.43
C LEU A 31 -2.09 12.64 -14.03
N GLU A 32 -2.62 12.62 -15.26
CA GLU A 32 -3.17 13.81 -15.94
C GLU A 32 -4.24 14.51 -15.09
N ARG A 33 -5.08 13.71 -14.41
CA ARG A 33 -6.14 14.22 -13.52
C ARG A 33 -5.65 14.60 -12.12
N GLN A 34 -4.36 14.42 -11.83
CA GLN A 34 -3.71 14.66 -10.53
C GLN A 34 -4.34 13.86 -9.39
N LEU A 35 -4.83 12.65 -9.66
CA LEU A 35 -5.37 11.74 -8.65
C LEU A 35 -4.26 10.90 -8.01
N VAL A 36 -3.20 10.66 -8.77
CA VAL A 36 -2.01 9.94 -8.36
C VAL A 36 -0.77 10.77 -8.71
N MET A 37 0.34 10.47 -8.06
CA MET A 37 1.66 10.99 -8.37
C MET A 37 2.65 9.84 -8.38
N LEU A 38 3.71 9.97 -9.19
CA LEU A 38 4.80 9.01 -9.22
C LEU A 38 5.98 9.54 -8.43
N GLU A 39 6.50 8.72 -7.53
CA GLU A 39 7.81 8.91 -6.92
C GLU A 39 8.83 8.12 -7.72
N HIS A 40 9.91 8.80 -8.12
CA HIS A 40 11.07 8.17 -8.72
C HIS A 40 12.02 7.85 -7.57
N GLY A 41 12.00 6.59 -7.11
CA GLY A 41 12.93 6.10 -6.11
C GLY A 41 14.28 5.70 -6.73
N ALA A 42 14.94 4.71 -6.13
CA ALA A 42 16.14 4.11 -6.70
C ALA A 42 15.92 3.66 -8.15
N PRO A 43 16.97 3.66 -9.01
CA PRO A 43 16.85 3.25 -10.40
C PRO A 43 16.16 1.88 -10.51
N GLY A 44 15.04 1.85 -11.26
CA GLY A 44 14.20 0.66 -11.43
C GLY A 44 12.98 0.55 -10.50
N ARG A 45 12.81 1.45 -9.52
CA ARG A 45 11.63 1.48 -8.64
C ARG A 45 10.84 2.78 -8.79
N ARG A 46 9.87 2.78 -9.70
CA ARG A 46 8.82 3.79 -9.77
C ARG A 46 7.65 3.33 -8.90
N ARG A 47 7.16 4.20 -8.02
CA ARG A 47 6.00 3.92 -7.18
C ARG A 47 4.94 4.98 -7.37
N ALA A 48 3.68 4.54 -7.47
CA ALA A 48 2.53 5.42 -7.53
C ALA A 48 1.95 5.67 -6.13
N TYR A 49 1.58 6.91 -5.85
CA TYR A 49 0.97 7.33 -4.60
C TYR A 49 -0.28 8.17 -4.86
N LEU A 50 -1.26 8.09 -3.97
CA LEU A 50 -2.46 8.91 -4.07
C LEU A 50 -2.18 10.36 -3.69
N THR A 51 -2.69 11.30 -4.48
CA THR A 51 -2.74 12.70 -4.09
C THR A 51 -3.81 12.91 -3.01
N LYS A 52 -3.88 14.14 -2.46
CA LYS A 52 -5.02 14.52 -1.61
C LYS A 52 -6.35 14.35 -2.34
N LYS A 53 -6.41 14.72 -3.63
CA LYS A 53 -7.59 14.61 -4.48
C LYS A 53 -8.00 13.15 -4.71
N GLY A 54 -7.05 12.28 -5.04
CA GLY A 54 -7.31 10.84 -5.20
C GLY A 54 -7.87 10.21 -3.93
N ARG A 55 -7.30 10.56 -2.77
CA ARG A 55 -7.81 10.12 -1.46
C ARG A 55 -9.23 10.61 -1.18
N SER A 56 -9.54 11.89 -1.46
CA SER A 56 -10.90 12.42 -1.26
C SER A 56 -11.94 11.70 -2.11
N ILE A 57 -11.61 11.32 -3.36
CA ILE A 57 -12.51 10.54 -4.22
C ILE A 57 -12.76 9.15 -3.63
N LEU A 58 -11.70 8.44 -3.23
CA LEU A 58 -11.85 7.13 -2.60
C LEU A 58 -12.64 7.22 -1.28
N HIS A 59 -12.44 8.27 -0.49
CA HIS A 59 -13.18 8.50 0.74
C HIS A 59 -14.68 8.75 0.46
N ALA A 60 -15.01 9.59 -0.53
CA ALA A 60 -16.39 9.85 -0.93
C ALA A 60 -17.11 8.59 -1.45
N LEU A 61 -16.36 7.64 -2.01
CA LEU A 61 -16.87 6.36 -2.52
C LEU A 61 -16.83 5.23 -1.47
N GLY A 62 -16.43 5.51 -0.22
CA GLY A 62 -16.36 4.52 0.87
C GLY A 62 -15.18 3.54 0.78
N ALA A 63 -14.26 3.74 -0.17
CA ALA A 63 -13.12 2.84 -0.41
C ALA A 63 -11.99 2.96 0.63
N ASP A 64 -11.86 4.10 1.33
CA ASP A 64 -10.87 4.30 2.41
C ASP A 64 -11.16 3.44 3.65
N ILE A 65 -12.44 3.15 3.93
CA ILE A 65 -12.88 2.34 5.08
C ILE A 65 -12.39 0.89 4.92
N ALA A 66 -12.50 0.33 3.71
CA ALA A 66 -12.02 -1.00 3.38
C ALA A 66 -10.50 -1.15 3.52
N SER A 67 -9.74 -0.06 3.37
CA SER A 67 -8.27 -0.07 3.45
C SER A 67 -7.74 0.02 4.89
N ARG A 68 -8.50 0.59 5.84
CA ARG A 68 -8.12 0.62 7.27
C ARG A 68 -8.13 -0.77 7.90
N GLY A 69 -9.07 -1.64 7.49
CA GLY A 69 -9.17 -3.01 8.01
C GLY A 69 -7.90 -3.85 7.79
N ARG A 70 -7.23 -3.71 6.63
CA ARG A 70 -6.03 -4.50 6.31
C ARG A 70 -4.72 -3.93 6.85
N ARG A 71 -4.60 -2.60 7.00
CA ARG A 71 -3.40 -1.98 7.60
C ARG A 71 -3.25 -2.30 9.08
N HIS A 72 -4.35 -2.55 9.79
CA HIS A 72 -4.31 -2.94 11.21
C HIS A 72 -3.79 -4.37 11.42
N GLU A 73 -3.94 -5.26 10.43
CA GLU A 73 -3.46 -6.65 10.52
C GLU A 73 -1.96 -6.78 10.21
N ALA A 74 -1.45 -6.02 9.23
CA ALA A 74 -0.04 -6.07 8.84
C ALA A 74 0.91 -5.42 9.88
N ALA A 75 0.40 -4.56 10.76
CA ALA A 75 1.17 -3.96 11.84
C ALA A 75 1.32 -4.88 13.06
N ALA A 76 0.44 -5.87 13.23
CA ALA A 76 0.47 -6.79 14.38
C ALA A 76 1.49 -7.95 14.21
N ALA A 77 2.05 -8.15 13.02
CA ALA A 77 2.91 -9.30 12.71
C ALA A 77 4.42 -9.07 12.92
N ARG A 78 4.83 -8.03 13.67
CA ARG A 78 6.26 -7.70 13.83
C ARG A 78 6.78 -7.66 15.26
N ASP A 79 6.01 -8.07 16.25
CA ASP A 79 6.39 -7.89 17.65
C ASP A 79 6.58 -9.20 18.44
N HIS A 80 7.31 -10.17 17.88
CA HIS A 80 7.93 -11.25 18.65
C HIS A 80 9.41 -11.44 18.27
N PRO A 81 10.33 -10.66 18.84
CA PRO A 81 11.68 -11.12 19.12
C PRO A 81 11.71 -11.68 20.56
N TYR A 82 12.43 -12.79 20.75
CA TYR A 82 12.66 -13.53 22.01
C TYR A 82 11.63 -14.59 22.40
N ASP A 83 11.78 -15.76 21.80
CA ASP A 83 11.72 -16.99 22.60
C ASP A 83 12.89 -17.90 22.19
N ALA A 84 14.07 -17.60 22.72
CA ALA A 84 15.15 -18.57 22.78
C ALA A 84 15.02 -19.26 24.14
N PRO A 85 14.75 -20.58 24.21
CA PRO A 85 14.76 -21.27 25.48
C PRO A 85 16.21 -21.23 25.99
N VAL A 86 16.41 -20.50 27.08
CA VAL A 86 17.64 -20.52 27.85
C VAL A 86 17.96 -21.96 28.19
N ALA A 87 19.09 -22.46 27.68
CA ALA A 87 19.64 -23.73 28.11
C ALA A 87 19.99 -23.57 29.59
N LEU A 88 19.18 -24.16 30.46
CA LEU A 88 19.47 -24.34 31.87
C LEU A 88 20.63 -25.32 31.97
N SER A 89 21.85 -24.80 31.87
CA SER A 89 23.04 -25.46 32.37
C SER A 89 23.10 -25.18 33.86
N ASP A 90 22.58 -26.10 34.66
CA ASP A 90 22.99 -26.23 36.06
C ASP A 90 23.80 -27.53 36.18
N ASP A 91 25.12 -27.33 36.21
CA ASP A 91 26.13 -28.23 36.72
C ASP A 91 26.32 -27.88 38.20
N ALA A 92 26.02 -28.79 39.13
CA ALA A 92 26.56 -28.80 40.48
C ALA A 92 26.16 -30.08 41.24
N GLY A 93 27.15 -30.93 41.56
CA GLY A 93 27.10 -31.85 42.71
C GLY A 93 27.29 -33.32 42.39
#